data_AF-A0A2R7K0M6-F1
#
_entry.id   AF-A0A2R7K0M6-F1
#
_cell.length_a   1.000
_cell.length_b   1.000
_cell.length_c   1.000
_cell.angle_alpha   90.00
_cell.angle_beta   90.00
_cell.angle_gamma   90.00
#
_symmetry.space_group_name_H-M   'P 1'
#
loop_
_entity.id
_entity.type
_entity.pdbx_description
1 polymer ?
#
loop_
_entity_poly.entity_id
_entity_poly.type
_entity_poly.pdbx_seq_one_letter_code
_entity_poly.pdbx_strand_id
1 'polypeptide(L)' 'MKLPVIKQLTQFIEENDQDYIIETIEVLEAMTEIPSLKDEELDVIGELISNMYGALEVHKMVVQGTDKKEAL' A
#
# COMPACT_ATOMS: atom_id res chain seq x y z
N MET A 1 -3.89 5.12 7.51
CA MET A 1 -2.54 5.12 6.91
C MET A 1 -1.47 5.35 7.98
N LYS A 2 -0.41 4.55 7.99
CA LYS A 2 0.71 4.57 8.94
C LYS A 2 2.01 4.90 8.20
N LEU A 3 2.58 6.07 8.49
CA LEU A 3 3.80 6.57 7.84
C LEU A 3 4.99 5.58 7.90
N PRO A 4 5.27 4.88 9.03
CA PRO A 4 6.35 3.89 9.06
C PRO A 4 6.16 2.73 8.07
N VAL A 5 4.91 2.32 7.81
CA VAL A 5 4.59 1.25 6.85
C VAL A 5 4.77 1.75 5.43
N ILE A 6 4.23 2.93 5.13
CA ILE A 6 4.38 3.58 3.81
C ILE A 6 5.85 3.71 3.45
N LYS A 7 6.68 4.24 4.37
CA LYS A 7 8.13 4.38 4.16
C LYS A 7 8.81 3.05 3.83
N GLN A 8 8.46 1.98 4.54
CA GLN A 8 9.02 0.65 4.30
C GLN A 8 8.58 0.09 2.94
N LEU A 9 7.30 0.26 2.57
CA LEU A 9 6.76 -0.21 1.30
C LEU A 9 7.29 0.60 0.11
N THR A 10 7.44 1.92 0.23
CA THR A 10 8.09 2.75 -0.80
C THR A 10 9.54 2.29 -1.03
N GLN A 11 10.27 1.98 0.05
CA GLN A 11 11.62 1.40 -0.07
C GLN A 11 11.60 0.01 -0.75
N PHE A 12 10.63 -0.82 -0.40
CA PHE A 12 10.43 -2.12 -1.03
C PHE A 12 10.19 -1.99 -2.54
N ILE A 13 9.38 -1.01 -2.98
CA ILE A 13 9.15 -0.72 -4.40
C ILE A 13 10.46 -0.35 -5.10
N GLU A 14 11.29 0.51 -4.50
CA GLU A 14 12.59 0.92 -5.08
C GLU A 14 13.57 -0.26 -5.25
N GLU A 15 13.52 -1.23 -4.34
CA GLU A 15 14.37 -2.43 -4.36
C GLU A 15 13.83 -3.53 -5.29
N ASN A 16 12.56 -3.46 -5.64
CA ASN A 16 11.84 -4.48 -6.41
C ASN A 16 11.09 -3.80 -7.56
N ASP A 17 9.76 -4.03 -7.62
CA ASP A 17 8.86 -3.43 -8.58
C ASP A 17 7.54 -3.07 -7.86
N GLN A 18 6.86 -2.01 -8.32
CA GLN A 18 5.56 -1.60 -7.80
C GLN A 18 4.48 -2.66 -8.06
N ASP A 19 4.64 -3.51 -9.09
CA ASP A 19 3.68 -4.54 -9.46
C ASP A 19 3.41 -5.52 -8.30
N TYR A 20 4.41 -5.83 -7.46
CA TYR A 20 4.20 -6.65 -6.26
C TYR A 20 3.14 -6.08 -5.31
N ILE A 21 3.13 -4.74 -5.16
CA ILE A 21 2.17 -4.06 -4.30
C ILE A 21 0.79 -4.01 -4.95
N ILE A 22 0.73 -3.71 -6.26
CA ILE A 22 -0.52 -3.67 -7.03
C ILE A 22 -1.22 -5.04 -7.01
N GLU A 23 -0.50 -6.11 -7.34
CA GLU A 23 -1.04 -7.47 -7.31
C GLU A 23 -1.47 -7.89 -5.91
N THR A 24 -0.73 -7.49 -4.87
CA THR A 24 -1.11 -7.78 -3.48
C THR A 24 -2.40 -7.05 -3.10
N ILE A 25 -2.57 -5.80 -3.52
CA ILE A 25 -3.82 -5.05 -3.30
C ILE A 25 -4.99 -5.79 -3.96
N GLU A 26 -4.84 -6.25 -5.21
CA GLU A 26 -5.91 -6.99 -5.91
C GLU A 26 -6.31 -8.26 -5.15
N VAL A 27 -5.34 -9.01 -4.61
CA VAL A 27 -5.60 -10.19 -3.77
C VAL A 27 -6.33 -9.81 -2.48
N LEU A 28 -5.89 -8.75 -1.80
CA LEU A 28 -6.52 -8.28 -0.56
C LEU A 28 -7.94 -7.77 -0.80
N GLU A 29 -8.19 -7.04 -1.89
CA GLU A 29 -9.52 -6.60 -2.31
C GLU A 29 -10.43 -7.82 -2.55
N ALA A 30 -9.94 -8.85 -3.26
CA ALA A 30 -10.69 -10.08 -3.47
C ALA A 30 -11.02 -10.82 -2.16
N MET A 31 -10.17 -10.73 -1.14
CA MET A 31 -10.45 -11.31 0.18
C MET A 31 -11.60 -10.59 0.91
N THR A 32 -11.83 -9.30 0.64
CA THR A 32 -12.92 -8.55 1.29
C THR A 32 -14.32 -9.03 0.88
N GLU A 33 -14.42 -9.76 -0.24
CA GLU A 33 -15.67 -10.33 -0.74
C GLU A 33 -16.10 -11.62 0.00
N ILE A 34 -15.29 -12.11 0.95
CA ILE A 34 -15.60 -13.30 1.74
C ILE A 34 -16.70 -12.97 2.76
N PRO A 35 -17.93 -13.53 2.65
CA PRO A 35 -19.07 -13.10 3.47
C PRO A 35 -18.96 -13.42 4.97
N SER A 36 -18.07 -14.34 5.34
CA SER A 36 -17.86 -14.78 6.72
C SER A 36 -16.81 -13.97 7.48
N LEU A 37 -16.10 -13.07 6.82
CA LEU A 37 -15.17 -12.17 7.51
C LEU A 37 -15.94 -11.20 8.38
N LYS A 38 -15.42 -10.98 9.59
CA LYS A 38 -15.97 -10.01 10.52
C LYS A 38 -15.49 -8.61 10.16
N ASP A 39 -16.22 -7.60 10.62
CA ASP A 39 -15.86 -6.19 10.46
C ASP A 39 -14.43 -5.91 10.94
N GLU A 40 -14.00 -6.47 12.07
CA GLU A 40 -12.64 -6.31 12.59
C GLU A 40 -11.54 -6.87 11.65
N GLU A 41 -11.85 -7.92 10.89
CA GLU A 41 -10.93 -8.52 9.92
C GLU A 41 -10.91 -7.69 8.63
N LEU A 42 -12.07 -7.20 8.19
CA LEU A 42 -12.20 -6.29 7.05
C LEU A 42 -11.50 -4.94 7.32
N ASP A 43 -11.59 -4.42 8.53
CA ASP A 43 -10.90 -3.18 8.94
C ASP A 43 -9.39 -3.33 8.84
N VAL A 44 -8.84 -4.48 9.25
CA VAL A 44 -7.40 -4.77 9.13
C VAL A 44 -6.98 -4.86 7.67
N ILE A 45 -7.74 -5.57 6.83
CA ILE A 45 -7.47 -5.67 5.39
C ILE A 45 -7.53 -4.28 4.73
N GLY A 46 -8.56 -3.50 5.05
CA GLY A 46 -8.71 -2.12 4.56
C GLY A 46 -7.55 -1.23 5.00
N GLU A 47 -7.02 -1.40 6.21
CA GLU A 47 -5.84 -0.67 6.66
C GLU A 47 -4.59 -1.04 5.86
N LEU A 48 -4.40 -2.33 5.55
CA LEU A 48 -3.29 -2.81 4.73
C LEU A 48 -3.36 -2.24 3.31
N ILE A 49 -4.52 -2.34 2.66
CA ILE A 49 -4.78 -1.77 1.33
C ILE A 49 -4.49 -0.26 1.33
N SER A 50 -5.02 0.46 2.32
CA SER A 50 -4.82 1.90 2.45
C SER A 50 -3.33 2.27 2.60
N ASN A 51 -2.56 1.50 3.36
CA ASN A 51 -1.11 1.71 3.49
C ASN A 51 -0.36 1.44 2.17
N MET A 52 -0.77 0.42 1.42
CA MET A 52 -0.16 0.06 0.13
C MET A 52 -0.42 1.11 -0.95
N TYR A 53 -1.66 1.61 -1.06
CA TYR A 53 -1.96 2.75 -1.95
C TYR A 53 -1.20 4.02 -1.55
N GLY A 54 -1.05 4.28 -0.24
CA GLY A 54 -0.20 5.37 0.25
C GLY A 54 1.25 5.24 -0.24
N ALA A 55 1.83 4.04 -0.20
CA ALA A 55 3.18 3.80 -0.70
C ALA A 55 3.33 4.00 -2.21
N LEU A 56 2.32 3.59 -3.00
CA LEU A 56 2.29 3.80 -4.45
C LEU A 56 2.22 5.29 -4.81
N GLU A 57 1.42 6.09 -4.09
CA GLU A 57 1.35 7.53 -4.36
C GLU A 57 2.68 8.24 -4.04
N VAL A 58 3.32 7.89 -2.90
CA VAL A 58 4.66 8.40 -2.58
C VAL A 58 5.66 8.03 -3.67
N HIS A 59 5.67 6.76 -4.10
CA HIS A 59 6.57 6.30 -5.17
C HIS A 59 6.37 7.09 -6.47
N LYS A 60 5.10 7.29 -6.88
CA LYS A 60 4.74 8.07 -8.06
C LYS A 60 5.22 9.53 -7.96
N MET A 61 5.08 10.17 -6.80
CA MET A 61 5.60 11.53 -6.57
C MET A 61 7.13 11.58 -6.74
N VAL A 62 7.85 10.59 -6.18
CA VAL A 62 9.31 10.49 -6.32
C VAL A 62 9.72 10.29 -7.78
N VAL A 63 9.04 9.41 -8.52
CA VAL A 63 9.29 9.21 -9.96
C VAL A 63 9.03 10.48 -10.78
N GLN A 64 8.06 11.30 -10.35
CA GLN A 64 7.76 12.60 -10.95
C GLN A 64 8.73 13.73 -10.54
N GLY A 65 9.72 13.42 -9.69
CA GLY A 65 10.79 14.33 -9.31
C GLY A 65 10.58 15.08 -7.99
N THR A 66 9.56 14.74 -7.20
CA THR A 66 9.42 15.25 -5.82
C THR A 66 10.52 14.64 -4.93
N ASP A 67 11.10 15.45 -4.04
CA ASP A 67 12.08 14.92 -3.07
C ASP A 67 11.43 13.87 -2.16
N LYS A 68 12.13 12.77 -1.88
CA LYS A 68 11.61 11.63 -1.10
C LYS A 68 11.16 12.04 0.31
N LYS A 69 11.77 13.06 0.93
CA LYS A 69 11.33 13.55 2.24
C LYS A 69 10.08 14.43 2.17
N GLU A 70 9.84 15.08 1.03
CA GLU A 70 8.63 15.88 0.82
C GLU A 70 7.45 15.03 0.39
N ALA A 71 7.72 13.91 -0.28
CA ALA A 71 6.69 12.95 -0.67
C ALA A 71 6.16 12.10 0.51
N LEU A 72 6.97 11.88 1.56
CA LEU A 72 6.65 11.09 2.76
C LEU A 72 6.04 11.95 3.89
#